data_AF-A0A7S4ML11-F1
#
_entry.id   AF-A0A7S4ML11-F1
#
_cell.length_a   1.000
_cell.length_b   1.000
_cell.length_c   1.000
_cell.angle_alpha   90.00
_cell.angle_beta   90.00
_cell.angle_gamma   90.00
#
_symmetry.space_group_name_H-M   'P 1'
#
loop_
_entity.id
_entity.type
_entity.pdbx_description
1 polymer ?
#
loop_
_entity_poly.entity_id
_entity_poly.type
_entity_poly.pdbx_seq_one_letter_code
_entity_poly.pdbx_strand_id
1 'polypeptide(L)'
;HGAEVEIKGVHHSYIANETPMGMYANTHAIIDQRRKEARLVGEAGPRVLVCGPTDTGKSSLCKILLGYAARQDRKVIFADLDIGQNSITVPGMLAAIHADRPYCIEEGFSKRAPLVYFYGHDNLDLNTECYSKQVETLF
;
A
#
# COMPACT_ATOMS: atom_id res chain seq x y z
N HIS A 1 -13.18 4.27 -21.83
CA HIS A 1 -12.03 4.78 -22.62
C HIS A 1 -11.13 3.58 -22.89
N GLY A 2 -10.63 3.43 -24.13
CA GLY A 2 -9.66 2.38 -24.50
C GLY A 2 -8.26 2.97 -24.68
N ALA A 3 -7.24 2.13 -24.77
CA ALA A 3 -5.86 2.52 -25.00
C ALA A 3 -5.16 1.49 -25.90
N GLU A 4 -4.19 1.94 -26.69
CA GLU A 4 -3.27 1.07 -27.44
C GLU A 4 -1.93 1.01 -26.71
N VAL A 5 -1.34 -0.19 -26.60
CA VAL A 5 -0.09 -0.43 -25.88
C VAL A 5 0.88 -1.20 -26.79
N GLU A 6 2.08 -0.67 -26.98
CA GLU A 6 3.16 -1.32 -27.72
C GLU A 6 4.13 -2.02 -26.75
N ILE A 7 4.47 -3.28 -27.03
CA ILE A 7 5.41 -4.07 -26.21
C ILE A 7 6.55 -4.54 -27.11
N LYS A 8 7.80 -4.29 -26.70
CA LYS A 8 9.02 -4.72 -27.43
C LYS A 8 9.79 -5.77 -26.65
N GLY A 9 10.26 -6.81 -27.33
CA GLY A 9 11.03 -7.93 -26.75
C GLY A 9 10.25 -9.24 -26.70
N VAL A 10 10.83 -10.27 -26.08
CA VAL A 10 10.18 -11.58 -25.90
C VAL A 10 9.33 -11.55 -24.63
N HIS A 11 8.01 -11.66 -24.76
CA HIS A 11 7.07 -11.55 -23.64
C HIS A 11 5.88 -12.49 -23.80
N HIS A 12 5.27 -12.87 -22.67
CA HIS A 12 3.95 -13.50 -22.65
C HIS A 12 2.91 -12.42 -22.29
N SER A 13 2.07 -12.05 -23.25
CA SER A 13 1.09 -10.96 -23.10
C SER A 13 -0.32 -11.41 -23.46
N TYR A 14 -1.30 -11.04 -22.64
CA TYR A 14 -2.72 -11.23 -22.92
C TYR A 14 -3.53 -10.08 -22.33
N ILE A 15 -4.75 -9.88 -22.82
CA ILE A 15 -5.69 -8.90 -22.29
C ILE A 15 -6.72 -9.62 -21.43
N ALA A 16 -6.82 -9.25 -20.16
CA ALA A 16 -7.87 -9.73 -19.26
C ALA A 16 -9.13 -8.88 -19.42
N ASN A 17 -10.27 -9.52 -19.71
CA ASN A 17 -11.55 -8.82 -19.86
C ASN A 17 -12.23 -8.55 -18.51
N GLU A 18 -12.04 -9.43 -17.54
CA GLU A 18 -12.63 -9.31 -16.21
C GLU A 18 -11.57 -8.85 -15.21
N THR A 19 -11.83 -7.73 -14.56
CA THR A 19 -10.93 -7.17 -13.55
C THR A 19 -11.70 -6.67 -12.33
N PRO A 20 -11.15 -6.76 -11.12
CA PRO A 20 -11.76 -6.23 -9.91
C PRO A 20 -11.63 -4.69 -9.78
N MET A 21 -11.22 -3.99 -10.84
CA MET A 21 -10.89 -2.56 -10.78
C MET A 21 -12.06 -1.67 -10.36
N GLY A 22 -13.29 -2.03 -10.73
CA GLY A 22 -14.50 -1.34 -10.27
C GLY A 22 -14.69 -1.45 -8.76
N MET A 23 -14.40 -2.61 -8.18
CA MET A 23 -14.44 -2.82 -6.73
C MET A 23 -13.42 -1.93 -6.02
N TYR A 24 -12.18 -1.87 -6.51
CA TYR A 24 -11.13 -1.03 -5.93
C TYR A 24 -11.46 0.46 -5.99
N ALA A 25 -12.03 0.93 -7.10
CA ALA A 25 -12.48 2.31 -7.24
C ALA A 25 -13.61 2.64 -6.24
N ASN A 26 -14.58 1.73 -6.08
CA ASN A 26 -15.67 1.89 -5.11
C ASN A 26 -15.15 1.90 -3.66
N THR A 27 -14.23 0.99 -3.32
CA THR A 27 -13.58 0.96 -1.99
C THR A 27 -12.88 2.28 -1.69
N HIS A 28 -12.11 2.81 -2.66
CA HIS A 28 -11.47 4.13 -2.50
C HIS A 28 -12.49 5.26 -2.27
N ALA A 29 -13.58 5.27 -3.04
CA ALA A 29 -14.63 6.28 -2.89
C ALA A 29 -15.25 6.28 -1.49
N ILE A 30 -15.52 5.10 -0.92
CA ILE A 30 -16.05 4.94 0.44
C ILE A 30 -15.03 5.43 1.48
N ILE A 31 -13.76 5.07 1.34
CA ILE A 31 -12.68 5.54 2.23
C ILE A 31 -12.58 7.07 2.18
N ASP A 32 -12.67 7.66 1.00
CA ASP A 32 -12.58 9.11 0.84
C ASP A 32 -13.81 9.84 1.40
N GLN A 33 -15.00 9.26 1.26
CA GLN A 33 -16.21 9.78 1.90
C GLN A 33 -16.05 9.81 3.43
N ARG A 34 -15.64 8.70 4.04
CA ARG A 34 -15.39 8.65 5.49
C ARG A 34 -14.35 9.66 5.95
N ARG A 35 -13.32 9.90 5.12
CA ARG A 35 -12.32 10.96 5.39
C ARG A 35 -12.95 12.35 5.40
N LYS A 36 -13.87 12.65 4.49
CA LYS A 36 -14.60 13.94 4.46
C LYS A 36 -15.47 14.10 5.70
N GLU A 37 -16.21 13.07 6.06
CA GLU A 37 -17.09 13.05 7.24
C GLU A 37 -16.28 13.28 8.53
N ALA A 38 -15.19 12.53 8.75
CA ALA A 38 -14.30 12.72 9.91
C ALA A 38 -13.74 14.16 9.98
N ARG A 39 -13.39 14.75 8.83
CA ARG A 39 -12.90 16.13 8.79
C ARG A 39 -13.94 17.16 9.22
N LEU A 40 -15.22 16.93 8.95
CA LEU A 40 -16.30 17.85 9.37
C LEU A 40 -16.47 17.90 10.88
N VAL A 41 -16.23 16.76 11.55
CA VAL A 41 -16.31 16.65 13.02
C VAL A 41 -14.96 16.85 13.72
N GLY A 42 -13.88 17.09 12.98
CA GLY A 42 -12.54 17.31 13.52
C GLY A 42 -11.84 16.03 14.00
N GLU A 43 -12.28 14.86 13.57
CA GLU A 43 -11.72 13.56 13.93
C GLU A 43 -10.63 13.09 12.95
N ALA A 44 -9.87 12.07 13.37
CA ALA A 44 -8.89 11.42 12.52
C ALA A 44 -9.56 10.70 11.33
N GLY A 45 -8.89 10.72 10.17
CA GLY A 45 -9.35 9.98 9.00
C GLY A 45 -9.36 8.45 9.20
N PRO A 46 -10.00 7.70 8.29
CA PRO A 46 -10.12 6.25 8.42
C PRO A 46 -8.75 5.56 8.37
N ARG A 47 -8.56 4.57 9.26
CA ARG A 47 -7.44 3.61 9.24
C ARG A 47 -7.92 2.33 8.54
N VAL A 48 -7.16 1.83 7.56
CA VAL A 48 -7.53 0.66 6.75
C VAL A 48 -6.43 -0.38 6.84
N LEU A 49 -6.79 -1.60 7.24
CA LEU A 49 -5.90 -2.76 7.24
C LEU A 49 -6.27 -3.68 6.07
N VAL A 50 -5.29 -4.06 5.26
CA VAL A 50 -5.45 -5.04 4.19
C VAL A 50 -4.80 -6.34 4.65
N CYS A 51 -5.60 -7.38 4.87
CA CYS A 51 -5.14 -8.68 5.33
C CYS A 51 -5.60 -9.80 4.39
N GLY A 52 -4.87 -10.91 4.40
CA GLY A 52 -5.18 -12.09 3.60
C GLY A 52 -3.93 -12.96 3.36
N PRO A 53 -4.12 -14.17 2.80
CA PRO A 53 -3.01 -15.10 2.50
C PRO A 53 -1.97 -14.51 1.56
N THR A 54 -0.80 -15.15 1.47
CA THR A 54 0.24 -14.85 0.47
C THR A 54 -0.33 -14.95 -0.95
N ASP A 55 0.22 -14.17 -1.88
CA ASP A 55 -0.12 -14.19 -3.32
C ASP A 55 -1.57 -13.83 -3.70
N THR A 56 -2.27 -13.09 -2.84
CA THR A 56 -3.63 -12.58 -3.09
C THR A 56 -3.70 -11.15 -3.63
N GLY A 57 -2.54 -10.53 -3.93
CA GLY A 57 -2.48 -9.19 -4.52
C GLY A 57 -2.63 -8.02 -3.53
N LYS A 58 -2.46 -8.26 -2.22
CA LYS A 58 -2.55 -7.24 -1.15
C LYS A 58 -1.71 -5.98 -1.44
N SER A 59 -0.43 -6.17 -1.77
CA SER A 59 0.49 -5.06 -2.06
C SER A 59 0.06 -4.29 -3.31
N SER A 60 -0.48 -4.98 -4.33
CA SER A 60 -1.04 -4.36 -5.53
C SER A 60 -2.27 -3.51 -5.20
N LEU A 61 -3.18 -4.02 -4.38
CA LEU A 61 -4.35 -3.27 -3.91
C LEU A 61 -3.94 -2.01 -3.16
N CYS A 62 -2.99 -2.11 -2.22
CA CYS A 62 -2.47 -0.96 -1.48
C CYS A 62 -1.92 0.11 -2.43
N LYS A 63 -1.10 -0.27 -3.41
CA LYS A 63 -0.54 0.66 -4.42
C LYS A 63 -1.64 1.33 -5.25
N ILE A 64 -2.69 0.61 -5.65
CA ILE A 64 -3.84 1.16 -6.39
C ILE A 64 -4.59 2.19 -5.54
N LEU A 65 -4.94 1.85 -4.30
CA LEU A 65 -5.67 2.76 -3.40
C LEU A 65 -4.84 4.01 -3.08
N LEU A 66 -3.53 3.86 -2.84
CA LEU A 66 -2.63 4.99 -2.63
C LEU A 66 -2.52 5.87 -3.88
N GLY A 67 -2.48 5.27 -5.08
CA GLY A 67 -2.50 6.00 -6.34
C GLY A 67 -3.77 6.83 -6.51
N TYR A 68 -4.94 6.28 -6.19
CA TYR A 68 -6.19 7.04 -6.22
C TYR A 68 -6.24 8.14 -5.17
N ALA A 69 -5.73 7.89 -3.97
CA ALA A 69 -5.63 8.89 -2.91
C ALA A 69 -4.71 10.05 -3.30
N ALA A 70 -3.52 9.76 -3.85
CA ALA A 70 -2.58 10.78 -4.30
C ALA A 70 -3.14 11.63 -5.44
N ARG A 71 -3.89 11.04 -6.38
CA ARG A 71 -4.59 11.77 -7.46
C ARG A 71 -5.71 12.70 -6.96
N GLN A 72 -6.17 12.52 -5.73
CA GLN A 72 -7.14 13.38 -5.05
C GLN A 72 -6.46 14.29 -4.00
N ASP A 73 -5.15 14.48 -4.11
CA ASP A 73 -4.33 15.28 -3.19
C ASP A 73 -4.49 14.87 -1.71
N ARG A 74 -4.78 13.59 -1.46
CA ARG A 74 -4.87 13.05 -0.11
C ARG A 74 -3.49 12.68 0.39
N LYS A 75 -3.14 13.21 1.57
CA LYS A 75 -1.93 12.83 2.30
C LYS A 75 -2.25 11.62 3.16
N VAL A 76 -1.72 10.46 2.79
CA VAL A 76 -1.97 9.19 3.49
C VAL A 76 -0.66 8.65 4.06
N ILE A 77 -0.71 8.09 5.26
CA ILE A 77 0.40 7.32 5.82
C ILE A 77 0.20 5.87 5.37
N PHE A 78 1.16 5.33 4.63
CA PHE A 78 1.20 3.92 4.26
C PHE A 78 2.16 3.20 5.20
N ALA A 79 1.67 2.18 5.88
CA ALA A 79 2.47 1.29 6.72
C ALA A 79 2.54 -0.10 6.08
N ASP A 80 3.75 -0.56 5.84
CA ASP A 80 4.05 -1.90 5.36
C ASP A 80 4.55 -2.76 6.53
N LEU A 81 3.72 -3.74 6.89
CA LEU A 81 3.96 -4.66 8.01
C LEU A 81 4.51 -6.02 7.54
N ASP A 82 4.69 -6.21 6.23
CA ASP A 82 5.26 -7.44 5.69
C ASP A 82 6.79 -7.38 5.78
N ILE A 83 7.35 -8.12 6.74
CA ILE A 83 8.81 -8.22 6.92
C ILE A 83 9.50 -9.02 5.82
N GLY A 84 8.79 -9.91 5.13
CA GLY A 84 9.38 -10.75 4.07
C GLY A 84 9.44 -10.02 2.74
N GLN A 85 8.38 -9.30 2.38
CA GLN A 85 8.21 -8.65 1.07
C GLN A 85 7.89 -7.15 1.22
N ASN A 86 8.76 -6.42 1.92
CA ASN A 86 8.59 -4.99 2.16
C ASN A 86 8.72 -4.19 0.85
N SER A 87 7.78 -3.28 0.60
CA SER A 87 7.71 -2.45 -0.60
C SER A 87 8.31 -1.05 -0.45
N ILE A 88 8.69 -0.67 0.77
CA ILE A 88 9.26 0.64 1.13
C ILE A 88 10.79 0.54 1.29
N THR A 89 11.26 -0.51 1.97
CA THR A 89 12.66 -0.72 2.35
C THR A 89 13.09 -2.17 2.08
N VAL A 90 14.27 -2.57 2.56
CA VAL A 90 14.80 -3.93 2.45
C VAL A 90 14.01 -4.92 3.34
N PRO A 91 14.03 -6.23 3.03
CA PRO A 91 13.43 -7.26 3.89
C PRO A 91 13.95 -7.23 5.34
N GLY A 92 13.14 -7.72 6.26
CA GLY A 92 13.40 -7.74 7.70
C GLY A 92 13.11 -6.43 8.41
N MET A 93 12.25 -5.60 7.84
CA MET A 93 11.88 -4.29 8.38
C MET A 93 10.37 -4.07 8.33
N LEU A 94 9.84 -3.37 9.32
CA LEU A 94 8.54 -2.72 9.25
C LEU A 94 8.76 -1.26 8.91
N ALA A 95 7.94 -0.70 8.02
CA ALA A 95 8.15 0.68 7.57
C ALA A 95 6.84 1.43 7.40
N ALA A 96 6.85 2.73 7.66
CA ALA A 96 5.77 3.63 7.33
C ALA A 96 6.30 4.86 6.58
N ILE A 97 5.53 5.35 5.63
CA ILE A 97 5.88 6.48 4.79
C ILE A 97 4.69 7.38 4.51
N HIS A 98 4.95 8.68 4.33
CA HIS A 98 3.98 9.62 3.79
C HIS A 98 3.85 9.42 2.28
N ALA A 99 2.73 8.82 1.84
CA ALA A 99 2.39 8.67 0.44
C ALA A 99 1.60 9.89 -0.03
N ASP A 100 2.31 10.85 -0.63
CA ASP A 100 1.76 12.08 -1.21
C ASP A 100 1.76 12.07 -2.75
N ARG A 101 2.42 11.09 -3.37
CA ARG A 101 2.54 10.92 -4.81
C ARG A 101 2.14 9.50 -5.21
N PRO A 102 1.62 9.30 -6.44
CA PRO A 102 1.40 7.97 -6.97
C PRO A 102 2.71 7.16 -6.98
N TYR A 103 2.59 5.84 -6.78
CA TYR A 103 3.71 4.92 -6.85
C TYR A 103 4.38 5.01 -8.24
N CYS A 104 5.69 5.27 -8.28
CA CYS A 104 6.46 5.24 -9.52
C CYS A 104 6.72 3.79 -9.92
N ILE A 105 6.48 3.43 -11.17
CA ILE A 105 6.66 2.05 -11.65
C ILE A 105 8.15 1.66 -11.63
N GLU A 106 9.04 2.62 -11.91
CA GLU A 106 10.48 2.39 -11.96
C GLU A 106 11.14 2.58 -10.60
N GLU A 107 10.85 3.70 -9.92
CA GLU A 107 11.54 4.10 -8.70
C GLU A 107 10.82 3.66 -7.40
N GLY A 108 9.56 3.25 -7.50
CA GLY A 108 8.72 2.89 -6.36
C GLY A 108 8.18 4.10 -5.59
N PHE A 109 8.14 3.99 -4.26
CA PHE A 109 7.71 5.09 -3.38
C PHE A 109 8.79 6.17 -3.30
N SER A 110 8.36 7.43 -3.24
CA SER A 110 9.25 8.56 -2.92
C SER A 110 9.80 8.40 -1.50
N LYS A 111 11.09 8.06 -1.37
CA LYS A 111 11.78 7.72 -0.10
C LYS A 111 12.01 8.90 0.85
N ARG A 112 11.06 9.83 0.96
CA ARG A 112 11.17 10.97 1.87
C ARG A 112 10.83 10.53 3.29
N ALA A 113 11.86 10.45 4.14
CA ALA A 113 11.78 10.23 5.58
C ALA A 113 10.83 9.09 6.01
N PRO A 114 11.09 7.83 5.61
CA PRO A 114 10.33 6.70 6.14
C PRO A 114 10.66 6.49 7.62
N LEU A 115 9.65 6.13 8.41
CA LEU A 115 9.83 5.56 9.74
C LEU A 115 10.07 4.06 9.57
N VAL A 116 11.16 3.53 10.11
CA VAL A 116 11.57 2.13 9.89
C VAL A 116 11.97 1.49 11.21
N TYR A 117 11.47 0.28 11.45
CA TYR A 117 11.86 -0.59 12.54
C TYR A 117 12.54 -1.84 11.99
N PHE A 118 13.75 -2.12 12.48
CA PHE A 118 14.53 -3.29 12.08
C PHE A 118 14.11 -4.50 12.91
N TYR A 119 13.52 -5.49 12.25
CA TYR A 119 13.17 -6.78 12.86
C TYR A 119 14.31 -7.79 12.75
N GLY A 120 15.04 -7.77 11.62
CA GLY A 120 16.28 -8.55 11.41
C GLY A 120 16.10 -9.95 10.84
N HIS A 121 14.85 -10.38 10.61
CA HIS A 121 14.53 -11.64 9.97
C HIS A 121 13.42 -11.49 8.93
N ASP A 122 13.34 -12.39 7.96
CA ASP A 122 12.26 -12.46 6.97
C ASP A 122 11.09 -13.36 7.43
N ASN A 123 11.25 -14.07 8.54
CA ASN A 123 10.25 -14.96 9.13
C ASN A 123 9.75 -14.45 10.49
N LEU A 124 8.43 -14.28 10.62
CA LEU A 124 7.75 -13.79 11.83
C LEU A 124 7.84 -14.78 13.01
N ASP A 125 8.00 -16.07 12.73
CA ASP A 125 7.97 -17.12 13.74
C ASP A 125 9.22 -17.12 14.63
N LEU A 126 10.29 -16.43 14.20
CA LEU A 126 11.55 -16.38 14.94
C LEU A 126 11.46 -15.52 16.20
N ASN A 127 10.65 -14.46 16.18
CA ASN A 127 10.49 -13.56 17.32
C ASN A 127 9.16 -12.78 17.25
N THR A 128 8.05 -13.45 17.53
CA THR A 128 6.72 -12.83 17.46
C THR A 128 6.54 -11.71 18.48
N GLU A 129 7.18 -11.80 19.66
CA GLU A 129 7.08 -10.76 20.69
C GLU A 129 7.71 -9.44 20.24
N CYS A 130 8.88 -9.49 19.61
CA CYS A 130 9.52 -8.31 19.04
C CYS A 130 8.65 -7.67 17.94
N TYR A 131 8.08 -8.50 17.06
CA TYR A 131 7.19 -8.02 16.01
C TYR A 131 5.97 -7.29 16.58
N SER A 132 5.29 -7.88 17.57
CA SER A 132 4.13 -7.26 18.22
C SER A 132 4.49 -5.91 18.85
N LYS A 133 5.62 -5.81 19.57
CA LYS A 133 6.07 -4.54 20.16
C LYS A 133 6.39 -3.48 19.10
N GLN A 134 6.98 -3.88 17.98
CA GLN A 134 7.28 -2.96 16.88
C GLN A 134 6.01 -2.45 16.21
N VAL A 135 5.01 -3.31 16.02
CA VAL A 135 3.68 -2.91 15.52
C VAL A 135 2.99 -1.96 16.49
N GLU A 136 3.02 -2.24 17.80
CA GLU A 136 2.48 -1.35 18.84
C GLU A 136 3.16 0.02 18.84
N THR A 137 4.47 0.08 18.58
CA THR A 137 5.21 1.34 18.51
C THR A 137 4.87 2.15 17.24
N LEU A 138 4.36 1.49 16.20
CA LEU A 138 4.04 2.14 14.93
C LEU A 138 2.66 2.85 14.93
N PHE A 139 1.75 2.49 15.85
CA PHE A 139 0.34 2.90 15.84
C PHE A 139 -0.15 3.59 17.11
#